data_AF-A0A950K6I9-F1
#
_entry.id   AF-A0A950K6I9-F1
#
_cell.length_a   1.000
_cell.length_b   1.000
_cell.length_c   1.000
_cell.angle_alpha   90.00
_cell.angle_beta   90.00
_cell.angle_gamma   90.00
#
_symmetry.space_group_name_H-M   'P 1'
#
loop_
_entity.id
_entity.type
_entity.pdbx_description
1 polymer ?
#
loop_
_entity_poly.entity_id
_entity_poly.type
_entity_poly.pdbx_seq_one_letter_code
_entity_poly.pdbx_strand_id
1 'polypeptide(L)'
;MADGGMGSLKFPRNRPATRHEIRQLAEASFEDDDGVPVSMTLTGDEAGNLLELDVFEADGSPLRRYPKPDQIKRIHRDGKLGYPA
;
A
#
# COMPACT_ATOMS: atom_id res chain seq x y z
N MET A 1 17.29 6.03 9.16
CA MET A 1 17.20 4.65 8.66
C MET A 1 16.93 4.77 7.16
N ALA A 2 17.53 3.91 6.34
CA ALA A 2 17.37 3.96 4.90
C ALA A 2 16.37 2.88 4.52
N ASP A 3 15.07 3.20 4.58
CA ASP A 3 13.98 2.21 4.48
C ASP A 3 13.73 1.77 3.02
N GLY A 4 14.69 1.97 2.10
CA GLY A 4 14.61 1.49 0.71
C GLY A 4 13.55 2.15 -0.16
N GLY A 5 12.86 3.18 0.33
CA GLY A 5 11.67 3.76 -0.32
C GLY A 5 10.34 3.20 0.19
N MET A 6 10.36 2.38 1.24
CA MET A 6 9.15 2.05 2.01
C MET A 6 8.58 3.28 2.71
N GLY A 7 7.33 3.13 3.15
CA GLY A 7 6.58 4.13 3.87
C GLY A 7 5.39 4.62 3.07
N SER A 8 4.97 5.82 3.40
CA SER A 8 3.69 6.35 2.99
C SER A 8 3.87 7.44 1.93
N LEU A 9 3.44 7.16 0.71
CA LEU A 9 3.51 8.07 -0.42
C LEU A 9 2.20 8.86 -0.52
N LYS A 10 2.29 10.16 -0.23
CA LYS A 10 1.12 11.06 -0.23
C LYS A 10 0.86 11.64 -1.60
N PHE A 11 -0.39 11.59 -2.03
CA PHE A 11 -0.84 12.27 -3.24
C PHE A 11 -1.17 13.74 -2.91
N PRO A 12 -0.82 14.69 -3.81
CA PRO A 12 -1.14 16.09 -3.62
C PRO A 12 -2.65 16.32 -3.66
N ARG A 13 -3.15 17.21 -2.80
CA ARG A 13 -4.58 17.54 -2.72
C ARG A 13 -4.80 19.00 -2.37
N ASN A 14 -5.90 19.56 -2.86
CA ASN A 14 -6.27 20.96 -2.61
C ASN A 14 -6.91 21.18 -1.23
N ARG A 15 -7.41 20.12 -0.58
CA ARG A 15 -8.02 20.18 0.75
C ARG A 15 -7.74 18.89 1.54
N PRO A 16 -7.52 18.95 2.86
CA PRO A 16 -7.42 17.76 3.69
C PRO A 16 -8.76 17.00 3.72
N ALA A 17 -8.70 15.67 3.54
CA ALA A 17 -9.82 14.78 3.79
C ALA A 17 -10.03 14.61 5.30
N THR A 18 -11.28 14.61 5.74
CA THR A 18 -11.65 14.25 7.10
C THR A 18 -11.60 12.73 7.27
N ARG A 19 -11.44 12.26 8.52
CA ARG A 19 -11.29 10.82 8.82
C ARG A 19 -12.44 9.95 8.29
N HIS A 20 -13.64 10.51 8.20
CA HIS A 20 -14.83 9.80 7.70
C HIS A 20 -14.83 9.62 6.18
N GLU A 21 -14.14 10.51 5.45
CA GLU A 21 -14.05 10.44 4.00
C GLU A 21 -13.01 9.41 3.55
N ILE A 22 -12.06 9.05 4.42
CA ILE A 22 -10.91 8.18 4.11
C ILE A 22 -11.31 6.70 4.13
N ARG A 23 -10.99 5.97 3.06
CA ARG A 23 -11.18 4.53 2.94
C ARG A 23 -10.07 3.85 2.16
N GLN A 24 -9.87 2.57 2.41
CA GLN A 24 -9.03 1.72 1.59
C GLN A 24 -9.71 1.43 0.25
N LEU A 25 -9.03 1.75 -0.85
CA LEU A 25 -9.52 1.51 -2.22
C LEU A 25 -9.02 0.18 -2.78
N ALA A 26 -7.79 -0.20 -2.45
CA ALA A 26 -7.19 -1.45 -2.92
C ALA A 26 -6.12 -1.93 -1.96
N GLU A 27 -5.91 -3.25 -1.96
CA GLU A 27 -4.77 -3.90 -1.33
C GLU A 27 -4.11 -4.81 -2.35
N ALA A 28 -2.79 -4.89 -2.29
CA ALA A 28 -2.01 -5.78 -3.11
C ALA A 28 -0.75 -6.21 -2.38
N SER A 29 -0.10 -7.23 -2.91
CA SER A 29 1.23 -7.62 -2.52
C SER A 29 2.10 -7.95 -3.72
N PHE A 30 3.40 -7.93 -3.50
CA PHE A 30 4.40 -8.46 -4.42
C PHE A 30 5.54 -9.08 -3.62
N GLU A 31 6.46 -9.74 -4.32
CA GLU A 31 7.68 -10.29 -3.75
C GLU A 31 8.84 -9.37 -4.13
N ASP A 32 9.58 -8.87 -3.13
CA ASP A 32 10.79 -8.09 -3.38
C ASP A 32 11.93 -8.98 -3.93
N ASP A 33 13.03 -8.37 -4.34
CA ASP A 33 14.15 -9.05 -5.00
C ASP A 33 14.84 -10.11 -4.11
N ASP A 34 14.66 -10.05 -2.80
CA ASP A 34 15.16 -11.04 -1.83
C ASP A 34 14.12 -12.07 -1.39
N GLY A 35 12.94 -12.07 -2.01
CA GLY A 35 11.87 -13.01 -1.69
C GLY A 35 10.99 -12.57 -0.53
N VAL A 36 11.24 -11.41 0.09
CA VAL A 36 10.40 -10.93 1.20
C VAL A 36 9.08 -10.37 0.65
N PRO A 37 7.92 -10.78 1.20
CA PRO A 37 6.65 -10.21 0.80
C PRO A 37 6.54 -8.74 1.17
N VAL A 38 6.07 -7.94 0.22
CA VAL A 38 5.78 -6.52 0.42
C VAL A 38 4.27 -6.31 0.31
N SER A 39 3.72 -5.63 1.30
CA SER A 39 2.32 -5.21 1.34
C SER A 39 2.16 -3.80 0.77
N MET A 40 1.10 -3.59 0.00
CA MET A 40 0.73 -2.29 -0.55
C MET A 40 -0.74 -1.99 -0.26
N THR A 41 -1.01 -0.81 0.27
CA THR A 41 -2.38 -0.33 0.53
C THR A 41 -2.60 1.02 -0.14
N LEU A 42 -3.59 1.10 -1.02
CA LEU A 42 -4.01 2.36 -1.63
C LEU A 42 -5.23 2.89 -0.90
N THR A 43 -5.08 4.07 -0.33
CA THR A 43 -6.11 4.78 0.41
C THR A 43 -6.59 5.99 -0.38
N GLY A 44 -7.89 6.23 -0.35
CA GLY A 44 -8.54 7.33 -1.05
C GLY A 44 -9.73 7.88 -0.27
N ASP A 45 -10.47 8.79 -0.90
CA ASP A 45 -11.72 9.30 -0.33
C ASP A 45 -12.99 8.72 -0.97
N GLU A 46 -14.16 9.14 -0.48
CA GLU A 46 -15.46 8.76 -1.04
C GLU A 46 -15.68 9.27 -2.48
N ALA A 47 -15.03 10.39 -2.85
CA ALA A 47 -15.06 10.95 -4.20
C ALA A 47 -14.09 10.23 -5.17
N GLY A 48 -13.29 9.28 -4.67
CA GLY A 48 -12.34 8.51 -5.46
C GLY A 48 -11.00 9.20 -5.67
N ASN A 49 -10.71 10.30 -4.95
CA ASN A 49 -9.39 10.89 -4.98
C ASN A 49 -8.40 10.00 -4.25
N LEU A 50 -7.21 9.84 -4.83
CA LEU A 50 -6.12 9.13 -4.17
C LEU A 50 -5.53 10.00 -3.06
N LEU A 51 -5.28 9.39 -1.91
CA LEU A 51 -4.75 10.10 -0.74
C LEU A 51 -3.36 9.60 -0.39
N GLU A 52 -3.19 8.29 -0.30
CA GLU A 52 -1.95 7.69 0.21
C GLU A 52 -1.74 6.30 -0.36
N LEU A 53 -0.48 5.96 -0.67
CA LEU A 53 -0.03 4.62 -0.97
C LEU A 53 1.00 4.20 0.08
N ASP A 54 0.63 3.23 0.90
CA ASP A 54 1.51 2.61 1.89
C ASP A 54 2.23 1.42 1.26
N VAL A 55 3.56 1.35 1.43
CA VAL A 55 4.38 0.21 0.98
C VAL A 55 5.28 -0.24 2.13
N PHE A 56 5.09 -1.47 2.59
CA PHE A 56 5.82 -2.02 3.73
C PHE A 56 6.20 -3.48 3.50
N GLU A 57 7.49 -3.76 3.64
CA GLU A 57 8.07 -5.09 3.65
C GLU A 57 7.75 -5.80 4.98
N ALA A 58 7.50 -7.11 4.92
CA ALA A 58 6.93 -7.85 6.04
C ALA A 58 7.86 -7.98 7.27
N ASP A 59 9.17 -7.91 7.08
CA ASP A 59 10.17 -8.09 8.14
C ASP A 59 10.91 -6.79 8.51
N GLY A 60 10.56 -5.67 7.87
CA GLY A 60 11.17 -4.36 8.10
C GLY A 60 12.55 -4.17 7.49
N SER A 61 12.99 -5.09 6.62
CA SER A 61 14.16 -4.88 5.77
C SER A 61 13.93 -3.72 4.78
N PRO A 62 14.98 -3.05 4.27
CA PRO A 62 14.82 -2.02 3.25
C PRO A 62 14.34 -2.57 1.92
N LEU A 63 13.26 -1.97 1.38
CA LEU A 63 12.78 -2.28 0.04
C LEU A 63 13.90 -2.12 -1.01
N ARG A 64 14.14 -3.16 -1.79
CA ARG A 64 15.16 -3.18 -2.84
C ARG A 64 14.60 -2.72 -4.16
N ARG A 65 13.37 -3.13 -4.51
CA ARG A 65 12.77 -2.80 -5.80
C ARG A 65 11.24 -2.79 -5.78
N TYR A 66 10.65 -1.77 -6.41
CA TYR A 66 9.23 -1.78 -6.73
C TYR A 66 8.86 -2.84 -7.80
N PRO A 67 7.64 -3.38 -7.76
CA PRO A 67 7.20 -4.41 -8.69
C PRO A 67 6.91 -3.81 -10.08
N LYS A 68 7.02 -4.66 -11.10
CA LYS A 68 6.35 -4.42 -12.39
C LYS A 68 4.85 -4.74 -12.28
N PRO A 69 3.99 -4.19 -13.15
CA PRO A 69 2.54 -4.40 -13.07
C PRO A 69 2.11 -5.88 -13.05
N ASP A 70 2.80 -6.75 -13.77
CA ASP A 70 2.53 -8.19 -13.84
C ASP A 70 2.93 -8.97 -12.58
N GLN A 71 3.73 -8.36 -11.70
CA GLN A 71 4.17 -8.96 -10.43
C GLN A 71 3.24 -8.61 -9.26
N ILE A 72 2.29 -7.70 -9.48
CA ILE A 72 1.36 -7.23 -8.44
C ILE A 72 0.21 -8.22 -8.31
N LYS A 73 0.04 -8.78 -7.11
CA LYS A 73 -1.07 -9.65 -6.74
C LYS A 73 -2.11 -8.84 -5.98
N ARG A 74 -3.26 -8.58 -6.59
CA ARG A 74 -4.39 -7.92 -5.91
C ARG A 74 -4.97 -8.83 -4.83
N ILE A 75 -5.20 -8.26 -3.67
CA ILE A 75 -5.83 -8.95 -2.55
C ILE A 75 -7.30 -8.51 -2.50
N HIS A 76 -8.20 -9.47 -2.72
CA HIS A 76 -9.63 -9.28 -2.57
C HIS A 76 -10.03 -9.73 -1.17
N ARG A 77 -10.26 -8.79 -0.26
CA ARG A 77 -10.80 -9.10 1.07
C ARG A 77 -12.32 -9.07 1.03
N ASP A 78 -12.92 -10.25 1.16
CA ASP A 78 -14.34 -10.40 1.50
C ASP A 78 -14.52 -10.04 2.98
N GLY A 79 -14.51 -8.73 3.27
CA GLY A 79 -15.09 -8.18 4.49
C GLY A 79 -14.33 -8.25 5.83
N LYS A 80 -13.05 -8.65 5.92
CA LYS A 80 -12.27 -8.50 7.19
C LYS A 80 -10.81 -8.11 6.99
N LEU A 81 -10.38 -7.10 7.73
CA LEU A 81 -9.01 -6.57 7.80
C LEU A 81 -8.08 -7.56 8.54
N GLY A 82 -6.98 -7.97 7.91
CA GLY A 82 -5.96 -8.84 8.51
C GLY A 82 -5.22 -9.70 7.49
N TYR A 83 -3.92 -9.95 7.74
CA TYR A 83 -3.08 -10.88 6.98
C TYR A 83 -3.76 -12.26 6.87
N PRO A 84 -3.59 -13.00 5.75
CA PRO A 84 -3.97 -14.42 5.73
C PRO A 84 -3.20 -15.16 6.82
N ALA A 85 -3.90 -16.05 7.52
CA ALA A 85 -3.34 -16.92 8.57
C ALA A 85 -2.29 -17.90 8.01
#